data_AF-X1H5S6-F1
#
_entry.id   AF-X1H5S6-F1
#
_cell.length_a   1.000
_cell.length_b   1.000
_cell.length_c   1.000
_cell.angle_alpha   90.00
_cell.angle_beta   90.00
_cell.angle_gamma   90.00
#
_symmetry.space_group_name_H-M   'P 1'
#
loop_
_entity.id
_entity.type
_entity.pdbx_description
1 polymer ?
#
loop_
_entity_poly.entity_id
_entity_poly.type
_entity_poly.pdbx_seq_one_letter_code
_entity_poly.pdbx_strand_id
1 'polypeptide(L)'
;QPNSPVYFLMIADVLLFLFFNVIGLLLRGFKSKGIIKKKLIELSIANFLFLIFYVSYVIVNDSTIKLLMRIGEIGSIGIMYFALRESPEKPEKIRTKKEVKVKDGLFRLTRRPDEITEEEVSISKEKKICLVCKGKVKRFSFICAKCDTFYCENCAKAIISMENACWACNKQLDKTKPYKPFNKLKINSNSVVKYQKTGLRGLLVSK
;
A
#
# COMPACT_ATOMS: atom_id res chain seq x y z
N GLN A 1 -32.23 25.68 -35.84
CA GLN A 1 -32.76 27.05 -35.72
C GLN A 1 -32.49 27.54 -34.30
N PRO A 2 -31.94 28.74 -34.11
CA PRO A 2 -31.58 29.26 -32.78
C PRO A 2 -32.77 29.42 -31.80
N ASN A 3 -34.01 29.30 -32.28
CA ASN A 3 -35.21 29.43 -31.46
C ASN A 3 -35.94 28.10 -31.22
N SER A 4 -35.32 26.96 -31.54
CA SER A 4 -35.94 25.67 -31.23
C SER A 4 -35.84 25.36 -29.73
N PRO A 5 -36.85 24.72 -29.12
CA PRO A 5 -36.79 24.30 -27.71
C PRO A 5 -35.57 23.43 -27.40
N VAL A 6 -35.10 22.65 -28.38
CA VAL A 6 -33.89 21.81 -28.27
C VAL A 6 -32.63 22.67 -28.05
N TYR A 7 -32.53 23.83 -28.69
CA TYR A 7 -31.37 24.71 -28.52
C TYR A 7 -31.30 25.27 -27.09
N PHE A 8 -32.43 25.67 -26.51
CA PHE A 8 -32.50 26.12 -25.12
C PHE A 8 -32.14 25.00 -24.13
N LEU A 9 -32.62 23.77 -24.37
CA LEU A 9 -32.25 22.62 -23.56
C LEU A 9 -30.74 22.34 -23.60
N MET A 10 -30.12 22.43 -24.78
CA MET A 10 -28.66 22.28 -24.91
C MET A 10 -27.89 23.37 -24.16
N ILE A 11 -28.33 24.64 -24.22
CA ILE A 11 -27.71 25.71 -23.45
C ILE A 11 -27.85 25.45 -21.95
N ALA A 12 -29.04 25.07 -21.49
CA ALA A 12 -29.28 24.76 -20.09
C ALA A 12 -28.39 23.61 -19.59
N ASP A 13 -28.24 22.55 -20.38
CA ASP A 13 -27.36 21.42 -20.06
C ASP A 13 -25.88 21.85 -19.99
N VAL A 14 -25.40 22.64 -20.95
CA VAL A 14 -24.04 23.21 -20.92
C VAL A 14 -23.81 24.08 -19.69
N LEU A 15 -24.78 24.91 -19.30
CA LEU A 15 -24.69 25.75 -18.11
C LEU A 15 -24.70 24.93 -16.81
N LEU A 16 -25.55 23.89 -16.73
CA LEU A 16 -25.56 22.97 -15.61
C LEU A 16 -24.24 22.22 -15.50
N PHE A 17 -23.70 21.74 -16.62
CA PHE A 17 -22.40 21.08 -16.66
C PHE A 17 -21.29 22.02 -16.18
N LEU A 18 -21.27 23.27 -16.65
CA LEU A 18 -20.32 24.30 -16.21
C LEU A 18 -20.44 24.54 -14.70
N PHE A 19 -21.65 24.70 -14.19
CA PHE A 19 -21.88 25.00 -12.78
C PHE A 19 -21.45 23.84 -11.87
N PHE A 20 -21.91 22.62 -12.15
CA PHE A 20 -21.64 21.47 -11.29
C PHE A 20 -20.22 20.92 -11.45
N ASN A 21 -19.74 20.77 -12.69
CA ASN A 21 -18.46 20.12 -12.96
C ASN A 21 -17.29 21.09 -12.95
N VAL A 22 -17.42 22.30 -13.50
CA VAL A 22 -16.29 23.25 -13.51
C VAL A 22 -16.24 24.00 -12.18
N ILE A 23 -17.28 24.77 -11.85
CA ILE A 23 -17.31 25.62 -10.65
C ILE A 23 -17.34 24.77 -9.37
N GLY A 24 -18.21 23.75 -9.32
CA GLY A 24 -18.33 22.85 -8.17
C GLY A 24 -17.00 22.15 -7.83
N LEU A 25 -16.32 21.56 -8.82
CA LEU A 25 -15.02 20.93 -8.60
C LEU A 25 -13.94 21.94 -8.23
N LEU A 26 -13.97 23.15 -8.80
CA LEU A 26 -13.01 24.21 -8.49
C LEU A 26 -13.14 24.66 -7.03
N LEU A 27 -14.37 24.94 -6.57
CA LEU A 27 -14.66 25.32 -5.18
C LEU A 27 -14.28 24.20 -4.20
N ARG A 28 -14.59 22.94 -4.55
CA ARG A 28 -14.17 21.77 -3.75
C ARG A 28 -12.65 21.61 -3.72
N GLY A 29 -11.98 21.90 -4.83
CA GLY A 29 -10.52 21.93 -4.94
C GLY A 29 -9.91 22.95 -3.99
N PHE A 30 -10.46 24.18 -3.93
CA PHE A 30 -9.98 25.22 -3.03
C PHE A 30 -10.16 24.89 -1.53
N LYS A 31 -11.21 24.16 -1.17
CA LYS A 31 -11.43 23.69 0.21
C LYS A 31 -10.54 22.50 0.59
N SER A 32 -10.01 21.78 -0.39
CA SER A 32 -9.18 20.58 -0.17
C SER A 32 -7.73 20.94 0.16
N LYS A 33 -7.01 20.04 0.83
CA LYS A 33 -5.57 20.19 1.15
C LYS A 33 -4.73 19.09 0.50
N GLY A 34 -3.44 19.36 0.31
CA GLY A 34 -2.47 18.37 -0.18
C GLY A 34 -2.67 17.96 -1.63
N ILE A 35 -2.41 16.68 -1.92
CA ILE A 35 -2.44 16.09 -3.27
C ILE A 35 -3.85 16.17 -3.89
N ILE A 36 -4.88 16.07 -3.06
CA ILE A 36 -6.29 16.10 -3.48
C ILE A 36 -6.65 17.45 -4.12
N LYS A 37 -6.16 18.57 -3.56
CA LYS A 37 -6.37 19.92 -4.13
C LYS A 37 -5.85 20.01 -5.56
N LYS A 38 -4.62 19.53 -5.78
CA LYS A 38 -3.98 19.58 -7.11
C LYS A 38 -4.80 18.78 -8.13
N LYS A 39 -5.20 17.55 -7.79
CA LYS A 39 -6.00 16.71 -8.69
C LYS A 39 -7.37 17.28 -9.01
N LEU A 40 -8.07 17.85 -8.01
CA LEU A 40 -9.37 18.49 -8.24
C LEU A 40 -9.27 19.72 -9.15
N ILE A 41 -8.21 20.52 -9.01
CA ILE A 41 -7.97 21.68 -9.87
C ILE A 41 -7.64 21.22 -11.31
N GLU A 42 -6.77 20.23 -11.47
CA GLU A 42 -6.44 19.64 -12.77
C GLU A 42 -7.70 19.06 -13.46
N LEU A 43 -8.56 18.38 -12.70
CA LEU A 43 -9.82 17.84 -13.19
C LEU A 43 -10.81 18.94 -13.61
N SER A 44 -10.89 20.04 -12.85
CA SER A 44 -11.74 21.19 -13.20
C SER A 44 -11.25 21.88 -14.48
N ILE A 45 -9.93 22.07 -14.64
CA ILE A 45 -9.34 22.64 -15.86
C ILE A 45 -9.61 21.74 -17.07
N ALA A 46 -9.45 20.42 -16.94
CA ALA A 46 -9.72 19.48 -18.02
C ALA A 46 -11.19 19.53 -18.49
N ASN A 47 -12.14 19.58 -17.55
CA ASN A 47 -13.56 19.73 -17.86
C ASN A 47 -13.87 21.07 -18.56
N PHE A 48 -13.21 22.15 -18.14
CA PHE A 48 -13.39 23.45 -18.76
C PHE A 48 -12.88 23.47 -20.20
N LEU A 49 -11.70 22.89 -20.47
CA LEU A 49 -11.17 22.74 -21.82
C LEU A 49 -12.08 21.89 -22.71
N PHE A 50 -12.57 20.77 -22.18
CA PHE A 50 -13.54 19.93 -22.88
C PHE A 50 -14.78 20.73 -23.30
N LEU A 51 -15.33 21.54 -22.39
CA LEU A 51 -16.49 22.37 -22.67
C LEU A 51 -16.21 23.43 -23.75
N ILE A 52 -15.03 24.06 -23.72
CA ILE A 52 -14.62 25.04 -24.75
C ILE A 52 -14.57 24.38 -26.12
N PHE A 53 -13.91 23.23 -26.23
CA PHE A 53 -13.82 22.50 -27.51
C PHE A 53 -15.19 22.06 -28.00
N TYR A 54 -16.05 21.55 -27.11
CA TYR A 54 -17.41 21.14 -27.44
C TYR A 54 -18.27 22.31 -27.94
N VAL A 55 -18.31 23.43 -27.23
CA VAL A 55 -19.08 24.61 -27.65
C VAL A 55 -18.52 25.16 -28.97
N SER A 56 -17.20 25.20 -29.12
CA SER A 56 -16.54 25.66 -30.35
C SER A 56 -16.84 24.72 -31.54
N TYR A 57 -16.91 23.41 -31.31
CA TYR A 57 -17.31 22.41 -32.30
C TYR A 57 -18.73 22.64 -32.82
N VAL A 58 -19.64 23.05 -31.94
CA VAL A 58 -21.05 23.35 -32.29
C VAL A 58 -21.17 24.66 -33.08
N ILE A 59 -20.38 25.69 -32.74
CA ILE A 59 -20.48 27.02 -33.36
C ILE A 59 -19.80 27.07 -34.74
N VAL A 60 -18.64 26.44 -34.89
CA VAL A 60 -17.83 26.55 -36.11
C VAL A 60 -18.39 25.63 -37.20
N ASN A 61 -18.61 26.14 -38.41
CA ASN A 61 -19.10 25.36 -39.55
C ASN A 61 -17.97 24.75 -40.41
N ASP A 62 -16.76 25.28 -40.31
CA ASP A 62 -15.61 24.82 -41.10
C ASP A 62 -15.21 23.38 -40.74
N SER A 63 -15.09 22.52 -41.75
CA SER A 63 -14.80 21.09 -41.56
C SER A 63 -13.40 20.83 -41.01
N THR A 64 -12.41 21.65 -41.38
CA THR A 64 -11.02 21.51 -40.92
C THR A 64 -10.93 21.86 -39.45
N ILE A 65 -11.57 22.96 -39.05
CA ILE A 65 -11.61 23.38 -37.64
C ILE A 65 -12.37 22.34 -36.80
N LYS A 66 -13.47 21.77 -37.29
CA LYS A 66 -14.19 20.69 -36.59
C LYS A 66 -13.32 19.47 -36.29
N LEU A 67 -12.44 19.09 -37.21
CA LEU A 67 -11.49 18.00 -37.00
C LEU A 67 -10.52 18.33 -35.85
N LEU A 68 -9.99 19.56 -35.83
CA LEU A 68 -9.09 20.02 -34.76
C LEU A 68 -9.79 20.04 -33.40
N MET A 69 -11.05 20.51 -33.34
CA MET A 69 -11.83 20.52 -32.10
C MET A 69 -12.06 19.11 -31.56
N ARG A 70 -12.35 18.12 -32.42
CA ARG A 70 -12.47 16.71 -32.02
C ARG A 70 -11.18 16.14 -31.43
N ILE A 71 -10.03 16.49 -32.01
CA ILE A 71 -8.73 16.09 -31.46
C ILE A 71 -8.54 16.73 -30.07
N GLY A 72 -8.95 18.00 -29.90
CA GLY A 72 -8.97 18.70 -28.61
C GLY A 72 -9.86 18.05 -27.56
N GLU A 73 -11.06 17.59 -27.95
CA GLU A 73 -11.98 16.85 -27.07
C GLU A 73 -11.35 15.53 -26.59
N ILE A 74 -10.79 14.74 -27.50
CA ILE A 74 -10.10 13.48 -27.17
C ILE A 74 -8.91 13.74 -26.25
N GLY A 75 -8.13 14.79 -26.54
CA GLY A 75 -7.02 15.22 -25.69
C GLY A 75 -7.47 15.61 -24.28
N SER A 76 -8.59 16.32 -24.17
CA SER A 76 -9.18 16.73 -22.89
C SER A 76 -9.64 15.53 -22.06
N ILE A 77 -10.23 14.52 -22.69
CA ILE A 77 -10.58 13.23 -22.06
C ILE A 77 -9.30 12.51 -21.57
N GLY A 78 -8.22 12.55 -22.36
CA GLY A 78 -6.92 12.01 -21.95
C GLY A 78 -6.38 12.68 -20.68
N ILE A 79 -6.40 14.02 -20.63
CA ILE A 79 -5.98 14.79 -19.44
C ILE A 79 -6.87 14.43 -18.23
N MET A 80 -8.18 14.33 -18.43
CA MET A 80 -9.13 13.92 -17.40
C MET A 80 -8.79 12.53 -16.83
N TYR A 81 -8.51 11.56 -17.70
CA TYR A 81 -8.08 10.23 -17.31
C TYR A 81 -6.77 10.27 -16.51
N PHE A 82 -5.78 11.05 -16.94
CA PHE A 82 -4.53 11.21 -16.19
C PHE A 82 -4.72 11.87 -14.82
N ALA A 83 -5.63 12.85 -14.71
CA ALA A 83 -5.97 13.47 -13.43
C ALA A 83 -6.66 12.50 -12.47
N LEU A 84 -7.54 11.64 -12.99
CA LEU A 84 -8.23 10.61 -12.22
C LEU A 84 -7.32 9.43 -11.86
N ARG A 85 -6.33 9.11 -12.71
CA ARG A 85 -5.41 8.00 -12.48
C ARG A 85 -4.76 8.17 -11.11
N GLU A 86 -4.88 7.13 -10.30
CA GLU A 86 -4.25 7.09 -9.00
C GLU A 86 -2.74 7.18 -9.20
N SER A 87 -2.18 8.34 -8.81
CA SER A 87 -0.75 8.48 -8.61
C SER A 87 -0.33 7.32 -7.71
N PRO A 88 0.63 6.48 -8.14
CA PRO A 88 1.08 5.38 -7.30
C PRO A 88 1.47 5.97 -5.96
N GLU A 89 0.91 5.43 -4.87
CA GLU A 89 1.26 5.85 -3.52
C GLU A 89 2.79 5.77 -3.41
N LYS A 90 3.47 6.93 -3.44
CA LYS A 90 4.88 6.96 -3.10
C LYS A 90 4.91 6.40 -1.68
N PRO A 91 5.63 5.28 -1.44
CA PRO A 91 5.64 4.66 -0.12
C PRO A 91 6.03 5.76 0.85
N GLU A 92 5.07 6.14 1.69
CA GLU A 92 5.29 7.19 2.65
C GLU A 92 6.51 6.76 3.46
N LYS A 93 7.58 7.55 3.38
CA LYS A 93 8.77 7.28 4.21
C LYS A 93 8.26 7.39 5.63
N ILE A 94 8.00 6.24 6.25
CA ILE A 94 7.59 6.13 7.65
C ILE A 94 8.69 6.87 8.41
N ARG A 95 8.41 8.11 8.79
CA ARG A 95 9.23 8.83 9.74
C ARG A 95 9.11 7.98 10.98
N THR A 96 10.18 7.26 11.33
CA THR A 96 10.31 6.57 12.61
C THR A 96 9.94 7.58 13.67
N LYS A 97 8.71 7.46 14.20
CA LYS A 97 8.20 8.33 15.24
C LYS A 97 9.18 8.14 16.40
N LYS A 98 9.89 9.22 16.76
CA LYS A 98 10.72 9.23 17.98
C LYS A 98 9.88 8.65 19.10
N GLU A 99 10.47 7.69 19.81
CA GLU A 99 9.87 6.95 20.90
C GLU A 99 9.06 7.89 21.80
N VAL A 100 7.74 7.76 21.71
CA VAL A 100 6.87 8.35 22.71
C VAL A 100 7.02 7.44 23.92
N LYS A 101 7.70 7.93 24.97
CA LYS A 101 7.67 7.32 26.30
C LYS A 101 6.20 7.28 26.75
N VAL A 102 5.56 6.14 26.56
CA VAL A 102 4.25 5.85 27.14
C VAL A 102 4.51 5.67 28.63
N LYS A 103 4.05 6.64 29.44
CA LYS A 103 3.88 6.42 30.87
C LYS A 103 2.75 5.42 31.04
N ASP A 104 3.02 4.38 31.83
CA ASP A 104 2.16 3.25 32.08
C ASP A 104 0.74 3.66 32.50
N GLY A 105 -0.22 3.39 31.62
CA GLY A 105 -1.65 3.41 31.88
C GLY A 105 -2.19 1.98 31.78
N LEU A 106 -1.72 1.14 32.69
CA LEU A 106 -2.25 -0.18 32.99
C LEU A 106 -3.76 -0.04 33.30
N PHE A 107 -4.60 -0.90 32.73
CA PHE A 107 -6.06 -1.01 32.91
C PHE A 107 -6.99 -0.30 31.90
N ARG A 108 -7.22 -0.97 30.76
CA ARG A 108 -8.53 -1.00 30.06
C ARG A 108 -8.74 -2.37 29.38
N LEU A 109 -8.79 -3.45 30.16
CA LEU A 109 -8.95 -4.84 29.65
C LEU A 109 -10.26 -5.54 30.04
N THR A 110 -11.32 -4.79 30.37
CA THR A 110 -12.60 -5.40 30.78
C THR A 110 -13.83 -4.75 30.13
N ARG A 111 -13.85 -4.70 28.79
CA ARG A 111 -15.13 -4.63 28.05
C ARG A 111 -15.09 -5.67 26.94
N ARG A 112 -16.00 -6.64 27.02
CA ARG A 112 -16.34 -7.58 25.95
C ARG A 112 -17.18 -6.78 24.94
N PRO A 113 -16.71 -6.55 23.70
CA PRO A 113 -17.53 -5.89 22.69
C PRO A 113 -18.55 -6.90 22.16
N ASP A 114 -19.82 -6.58 22.36
CA ASP A 114 -20.91 -7.21 21.61
C ASP A 114 -20.94 -6.53 20.22
N GLU A 115 -20.87 -7.34 19.17
CA GLU A 115 -20.82 -6.96 17.74
C GLU A 115 -19.49 -6.42 17.22
N ILE A 116 -18.64 -7.34 16.74
CA ILE A 116 -17.46 -7.04 15.91
C ILE A 116 -17.95 -6.70 14.50
N THR A 117 -17.87 -5.42 14.11
CA THR A 117 -18.07 -4.99 12.72
C THR A 117 -16.79 -5.23 11.91
N GLU A 118 -16.92 -5.54 10.61
CA GLU A 118 -15.79 -5.87 9.71
C GLU A 118 -14.74 -4.74 9.58
N GLU A 119 -15.06 -3.53 10.04
CA GLU A 119 -14.19 -2.36 10.02
C GLU A 119 -13.08 -2.40 11.11
N GLU A 120 -13.33 -3.03 12.27
CA GLU A 120 -12.36 -3.15 13.36
C GLU A 120 -11.31 -4.26 13.14
N VAL A 121 -11.54 -5.16 12.18
CA VAL A 121 -10.60 -6.26 11.83
C VAL A 121 -9.35 -5.73 11.07
N SER A 122 -9.29 -4.44 10.77
CA SER A 122 -8.21 -3.82 10.01
C SER A 122 -7.02 -3.29 10.84
N ILE A 123 -7.13 -3.22 12.18
CA ILE A 123 -6.20 -2.44 13.03
C ILE A 123 -5.05 -3.25 13.66
N SER A 124 -5.06 -4.58 13.61
CA SER A 124 -3.96 -5.41 14.12
C SER A 124 -3.08 -6.04 13.03
N LYS A 125 -2.72 -5.25 12.00
CA LYS A 125 -1.59 -5.57 11.11
C LYS A 125 -0.25 -5.32 11.83
N GLU A 126 -0.02 -6.01 12.95
CA GLU A 126 1.33 -6.18 13.44
C GLU A 126 2.14 -6.85 12.33
N LYS A 127 3.23 -6.19 11.91
CA LYS A 127 4.08 -6.70 10.83
C LYS A 127 4.70 -8.00 11.34
N LYS A 128 4.19 -9.13 10.85
CA LYS A 128 4.78 -10.46 11.06
C LYS A 128 6.17 -10.47 10.41
N ILE A 129 7.22 -10.29 11.21
CA ILE A 129 8.63 -10.29 10.77
C ILE A 129 9.23 -11.66 11.08
N CYS A 130 9.91 -12.26 10.12
CA CYS A 130 10.61 -13.53 10.30
C CYS A 130 11.77 -13.36 11.28
N LEU A 131 11.88 -14.21 12.31
CA LEU A 131 12.96 -14.16 13.30
C LEU A 131 14.34 -14.29 12.64
N VAL A 132 14.46 -15.14 11.61
CA VAL A 132 15.73 -15.52 10.98
C VAL A 132 16.18 -14.47 9.97
N CYS A 133 15.42 -14.26 8.90
CA CYS A 133 15.83 -13.37 7.81
C CYS A 133 15.43 -11.91 8.02
N LYS A 134 14.69 -11.58 9.09
CA LYS A 134 14.13 -10.24 9.37
C LYS A 134 13.25 -9.68 8.25
N GLY A 135 12.86 -10.50 7.28
CA GLY A 135 11.95 -10.14 6.20
C GLY A 135 10.48 -10.13 6.63
N LYS A 136 9.64 -9.40 5.90
CA LYS A 136 8.18 -9.43 6.08
C LYS A 136 7.65 -10.80 5.65
N VAL A 137 6.90 -11.45 6.53
CA VAL A 137 6.28 -12.74 6.23
C VAL A 137 5.02 -12.50 5.40
N LYS A 138 4.97 -13.08 4.19
CA LYS A 138 3.80 -13.03 3.28
C LYS A 138 2.79 -14.13 3.66
N ARG A 139 1.76 -14.36 2.82
CA ARG A 139 0.58 -15.22 3.08
C ARG A 139 0.86 -16.58 3.75
N PHE A 140 2.01 -17.20 3.49
CA PHE A 140 2.45 -18.43 4.16
C PHE A 140 3.48 -18.12 5.26
N SER A 141 3.06 -18.31 6.51
CA SER A 141 3.89 -18.12 7.71
C SER A 141 3.84 -19.35 8.60
N PHE A 142 4.99 -19.74 9.13
CA PHE A 142 5.05 -20.75 10.19
C PHE A 142 5.20 -20.06 11.54
N ILE A 143 4.38 -20.44 12.52
CA ILE A 143 4.33 -19.83 13.85
C ILE A 143 4.71 -20.90 14.87
N CYS A 144 5.65 -20.58 15.75
CA CYS A 144 5.97 -21.48 16.86
C CYS A 144 4.80 -21.53 17.85
N ALA A 145 4.21 -22.71 18.06
CA ALA A 145 3.05 -22.89 18.95
C ALA A 145 3.31 -22.62 20.45
N LYS A 146 4.56 -22.36 20.87
CA LYS A 146 4.91 -22.09 22.26
C LYS A 146 5.16 -20.59 22.55
N CYS A 147 5.76 -19.87 21.61
CA CYS A 147 6.24 -18.51 21.84
C CYS A 147 5.86 -17.54 20.72
N ASP A 148 4.89 -17.93 19.88
CA ASP A 148 4.28 -17.15 18.80
C ASP A 148 5.25 -16.46 17.86
N THR A 149 6.46 -17.02 17.75
CA THR A 149 7.51 -16.44 16.92
C THR A 149 7.29 -16.83 15.45
N PHE A 150 7.39 -15.84 14.58
CA PHE A 150 7.13 -15.98 13.15
C PHE A 150 8.38 -16.39 12.36
N TYR A 151 8.20 -17.33 11.44
CA TYR A 151 9.17 -17.74 10.44
C TYR A 151 8.53 -17.65 9.05
N CYS A 152 9.29 -17.15 8.07
CA CYS A 152 8.88 -17.35 6.67
C CYS A 152 9.05 -18.81 6.28
N GLU A 153 8.34 -19.24 5.23
CA GLU A 153 8.33 -20.63 4.77
C GLU A 153 9.74 -21.21 4.56
N ASN A 154 10.62 -20.46 3.88
CA ASN A 154 11.99 -20.90 3.61
C ASN A 154 12.81 -21.06 4.88
N CYS A 155 12.70 -20.11 5.82
CA CYS A 155 13.42 -20.19 7.09
C CYS A 155 12.88 -21.31 8.00
N ALA A 156 11.56 -21.52 8.01
CA ALA A 156 10.94 -22.61 8.75
C ALA A 156 11.42 -23.97 8.22
N LYS A 157 11.40 -24.18 6.89
CA LYS A 157 11.89 -25.40 6.24
C LYS A 157 13.36 -25.66 6.58
N ALA A 158 14.20 -24.63 6.47
CA ALA A 158 15.63 -24.74 6.79
C ALA A 158 15.87 -25.13 8.26
N ILE A 159 15.22 -24.45 9.21
CA ILE A 159 15.37 -24.78 10.65
C ILE A 159 14.87 -26.21 10.93
N ILE A 160 13.72 -26.59 10.37
CA ILE A 160 13.15 -27.93 10.53
C ILE A 160 14.10 -29.01 9.99
N SER A 161 14.80 -28.76 8.88
CA SER A 161 15.77 -29.73 8.32
C SER A 161 17.08 -29.82 9.10
N MET A 162 17.52 -28.73 9.75
CA MET A 162 18.82 -28.71 10.44
C MET A 162 18.71 -29.19 11.89
N GLU A 163 17.83 -28.55 12.67
CA GLU A 163 17.78 -28.70 14.13
C GLU A 163 16.39 -29.06 14.65
N ASN A 164 15.36 -28.68 13.89
CA ASN A 164 13.96 -28.84 14.26
C ASN A 164 13.59 -28.20 15.62
N ALA A 165 14.28 -27.12 16.00
CA ALA A 165 14.08 -26.41 17.24
C ALA A 165 13.82 -24.91 16.99
N CYS A 166 12.84 -24.33 17.69
CA CYS A 166 12.59 -22.90 17.66
C CYS A 166 13.79 -22.14 18.25
N TRP A 167 14.41 -21.25 17.48
CA TRP A 167 15.54 -20.45 17.99
C TRP A 167 15.20 -19.47 19.14
N ALA A 168 13.91 -19.20 19.40
CA ALA A 168 13.49 -18.35 20.51
C ALA A 168 13.26 -19.14 21.81
N CYS A 169 12.51 -20.25 21.75
CA CYS A 169 12.11 -21.01 22.94
C CYS A 169 12.68 -22.43 23.01
N ASN A 170 13.53 -22.81 22.06
CA ASN A 170 14.10 -24.15 21.83
C ASN A 170 13.08 -25.28 21.69
N LYS A 171 11.78 -25.02 21.62
CA LYS A 171 10.78 -26.09 21.47
C LYS A 171 10.81 -26.67 20.05
N GLN A 172 10.56 -27.98 19.95
CA GLN A 172 10.46 -28.67 18.67
C GLN A 172 9.41 -28.02 17.77
N LEU A 173 9.76 -27.79 16.50
CA LEU A 173 8.85 -27.15 15.52
C LEU A 173 7.91 -28.17 14.87
N ASP A 174 8.47 -29.29 14.42
CA ASP A 174 7.75 -30.37 13.78
C ASP A 174 7.89 -31.65 14.62
N LYS A 175 6.78 -32.13 15.18
CA LYS A 175 6.77 -33.33 16.04
C LYS A 175 7.12 -34.61 15.28
N THR A 176 7.01 -34.61 13.95
CA THR A 176 7.24 -35.81 13.12
C THR A 176 8.73 -36.03 12.80
N LYS A 177 9.58 -35.04 13.07
CA LYS A 177 11.01 -35.04 12.71
C LYS A 177 11.92 -35.13 13.93
N PRO A 178 13.14 -35.67 13.79
CA PRO A 178 14.11 -35.73 14.89
C PRO A 178 14.40 -34.32 15.43
N TYR A 179 14.61 -34.23 16.75
CA TYR A 179 14.79 -32.96 17.47
C TYR A 179 16.21 -32.86 18.01
N LYS A 180 16.92 -31.79 17.66
CA LYS A 180 18.28 -31.48 18.15
C LYS A 180 18.26 -30.09 18.81
N PRO A 181 18.10 -30.00 20.14
CA PRO A 181 18.11 -28.72 20.84
C PRO A 181 19.48 -28.05 20.77
N PHE A 182 19.48 -26.71 20.73
CA PHE A 182 20.70 -25.94 20.87
C PHE A 182 21.27 -26.12 22.28
N ASN A 183 22.39 -26.81 22.40
CA ASN A 183 23.12 -26.93 23.65
C ASN A 183 23.81 -25.59 23.91
N LYS A 184 23.27 -24.76 24.81
CA LYS A 184 24.00 -23.58 25.30
C LYS A 184 25.23 -24.11 26.05
N LEU A 185 26.38 -24.10 25.39
CA LEU A 185 27.67 -24.30 26.05
C LEU A 185 27.73 -23.30 27.21
N LYS A 186 27.79 -23.81 28.44
CA LYS A 186 28.06 -23.02 29.64
C LYS A 186 29.46 -22.44 29.48
N ILE A 187 29.55 -21.21 28.96
CA ILE A 187 30.81 -20.46 28.97
C ILE A 187 31.00 -20.02 30.43
N ASN A 188 31.80 -20.76 31.18
CA ASN A 188 32.39 -20.26 32.42
C ASN A 188 33.17 -18.99 32.05
N SER A 189 32.88 -17.89 32.73
CA SER A 189 33.32 -16.52 32.43
C SER A 189 34.83 -16.27 32.55
N ASN A 190 35.68 -17.31 32.56
CA ASN A 190 37.14 -17.19 32.66
C ASN A 190 37.91 -17.81 31.48
N SER A 191 37.27 -18.29 30.42
CA SER A 191 38.01 -18.68 29.20
C SER A 191 37.70 -17.75 28.03
N VAL A 192 38.74 -17.01 27.63
CA VAL A 192 38.82 -16.30 26.36
C VAL A 192 38.50 -17.30 25.24
N VAL A 193 37.32 -17.16 24.63
CA VAL A 193 36.95 -17.93 23.45
C VAL A 193 37.78 -17.42 22.28
N LYS A 194 38.92 -18.08 22.01
CA LYS A 194 39.57 -18.00 20.69
C LYS A 194 38.62 -18.65 19.69
N TYR A 195 38.03 -17.87 18.79
CA TYR A 195 37.35 -18.40 17.63
C TYR A 195 38.36 -19.08 16.72
N GLN A 196 38.42 -20.41 16.80
CA GLN A 196 39.14 -21.22 15.83
C GLN A 196 38.29 -21.28 14.56
N LYS A 197 38.75 -20.59 13.53
CA LYS A 197 38.17 -20.56 12.19
C LYS A 197 38.37 -21.95 11.56
N THR A 198 37.53 -22.93 11.91
CA THR A 198 37.51 -24.23 11.23
C THR A 198 37.02 -24.02 9.81
N GLY A 199 37.94 -24.22 8.88
CA GLY A 199 37.76 -23.93 7.47
C GLY A 199 36.65 -24.72 6.81
N LEU A 200 35.91 -24.03 5.93
CA LEU A 200 35.36 -24.67 4.74
C LEU A 200 36.54 -25.18 3.89
N ARG A 201 36.78 -26.49 3.95
CA ARG A 201 37.41 -27.26 2.87
C ARG A 201 36.57 -28.51 2.68
N GLY A 202 36.14 -28.75 1.45
CA GLY A 202 35.71 -30.08 1.02
C GLY A 202 34.41 -30.09 0.25
N LEU A 203 34.48 -29.79 -1.04
CA LEU A 203 33.90 -30.64 -2.09
C LEU A 203 34.56 -30.26 -3.42
N LEU A 204 35.79 -30.77 -3.59
CA LEU A 204 36.35 -31.07 -4.90
C LEU A 204 35.70 -32.36 -5.37
N VAL A 205 34.93 -32.27 -6.46
CA VAL A 205 34.54 -33.40 -7.29
C VAL A 205 35.79 -33.87 -8.03
N SER A 206 36.04 -35.19 -8.03
CA SER A 206 37.12 -35.80 -8.81
C SER A 206 36.54 -36.83 -9.79
N LYS A 207 36.98 -36.67 -11.04
CA LYS A 207 36.86 -37.52 -12.24
C LYS A 207 35.49 -37.65 -12.90
#